data_AF-A0A5J4PKK9-F1
#
_entry.id   AF-A0A5J4PKK9-F1
#
_cell.length_a   1.000
_cell.length_b   1.000
_cell.length_c   1.000
_cell.angle_alpha   90.00
_cell.angle_beta   90.00
_cell.angle_gamma   90.00
#
_symmetry.space_group_name_H-M   'P 1'
#
loop_
_entity.id
_entity.type
_entity.pdbx_description
1 polymer ?
#
loop_
_entity_poly.entity_id
_entity_poly.type
_entity_poly.pdbx_seq_one_letter_code
_entity_poly.pdbx_strand_id
1 'polypeptide(L)'
;MGTRFRCCNVEIGQGYWFEDKYNNQADCNWFIDQTLLQLTGTQNQKQAWGKLFSYHNEKNGKASKGYVKGEKITIKINQNNTYSHSDSEELNASPHIVLALLASLINEAGVSQECITAADPSRHITDFLYNKCIGRFPNVNYMDHTGGDGRLKSNFVDDALHFSQDNGKLARGISTAFAEADYVINMALLKGHEGQGVTLCGKNWYGTTSIHPDWRKNQHNKVSVVRCI
;
A
#
# COMPACT_ATOMS: atom_id res chain seq x y z
N MET A 1 -20.15 -22.28 -5.62
CA MET A 1 -18.98 -22.65 -6.44
C MET A 1 -17.75 -22.13 -5.73
N GLY A 2 -16.96 -23.02 -5.12
CA GLY A 2 -15.79 -22.63 -4.34
C GLY A 2 -14.60 -22.32 -5.25
N THR A 3 -14.20 -21.06 -5.33
CA THR A 3 -12.90 -20.66 -5.85
C THR A 3 -11.83 -21.12 -4.86
N ARG A 4 -11.18 -22.24 -5.17
CA ARG A 4 -9.94 -22.63 -4.48
C ARG A 4 -8.86 -21.63 -4.88
N PHE A 5 -8.53 -20.70 -4.00
CA PHE A 5 -7.21 -20.06 -4.03
C PHE A 5 -6.17 -21.19 -4.04
N ARG A 6 -5.51 -21.41 -5.18
CA ARG A 6 -4.35 -22.29 -5.25
C ARG A 6 -3.18 -21.51 -4.65
N CYS A 7 -2.57 -22.04 -3.59
CA CYS A 7 -1.25 -21.56 -3.18
C CYS A 7 -0.30 -21.70 -4.38
N CYS A 8 0.41 -20.62 -4.69
CA CYS A 8 1.47 -20.63 -5.69
C CYS A 8 2.59 -21.54 -5.18
N ASN A 9 2.74 -22.74 -5.77
CA ASN A 9 3.94 -23.53 -5.61
C ASN A 9 4.88 -23.15 -6.75
N VAL A 10 5.88 -22.32 -6.46
CA VAL A 10 6.97 -22.02 -7.39
C VAL A 10 8.22 -22.75 -6.91
N GLU A 11 8.77 -23.60 -7.76
CA GLU A 11 10.06 -24.22 -7.52
C GLU A 11 11.18 -23.21 -7.81
N ILE A 12 12.24 -23.25 -7.00
CA ILE A 12 13.42 -22.38 -7.17
C ILE A 12 13.94 -22.52 -8.61
N GLY A 13 14.14 -21.38 -9.30
CA GLY A 13 14.64 -21.35 -10.67
C GLY A 13 13.60 -21.55 -11.78
N GLN A 14 12.31 -21.71 -11.47
CA GLN A 14 11.23 -21.85 -12.48
C GLN A 14 10.49 -20.53 -12.78
N GLY A 15 10.93 -19.42 -12.17
CA GLY A 15 10.36 -18.09 -12.31
C GLY A 15 10.00 -17.48 -10.96
N TYR A 16 9.29 -16.36 -10.98
CA TYR A 16 8.85 -15.64 -9.80
C TYR A 16 7.39 -15.93 -9.46
N TRP A 17 7.07 -16.01 -8.17
CA TRP A 17 5.72 -16.27 -7.65
C TRP A 17 4.67 -15.28 -8.12
N PHE A 18 5.07 -14.06 -8.50
CA PHE A 18 4.18 -13.00 -8.97
C PHE A 18 3.94 -13.03 -10.48
N GLU A 19 4.54 -13.94 -11.24
CA GLU A 19 4.28 -14.05 -12.68
C GLU A 19 2.81 -14.42 -12.99
N ASP A 20 2.32 -14.00 -14.15
CA ASP A 20 0.93 -14.25 -14.59
C ASP A 20 0.61 -15.75 -14.71
N LYS A 21 1.60 -16.61 -14.99
CA LYS A 21 1.40 -18.06 -15.06
C LYS A 21 1.02 -18.69 -13.71
N TYR A 22 1.31 -18.00 -12.60
CA TYR A 22 0.97 -18.45 -11.24
C TYR A 22 -0.19 -17.67 -10.63
N ASN A 23 -0.63 -16.57 -11.24
CA ASN A 23 -1.63 -15.67 -10.67
C ASN A 23 -2.75 -15.36 -11.68
N ASN A 24 -4.00 -15.43 -11.23
CA ASN A 24 -5.15 -15.07 -12.06
C ASN A 24 -5.64 -13.65 -11.71
N GLN A 25 -5.58 -12.74 -12.67
CA GLN A 25 -6.03 -11.35 -12.46
C GLN A 25 -7.54 -11.24 -12.19
N ALA A 26 -8.36 -12.09 -12.80
CA ALA A 26 -9.81 -12.07 -12.58
C ALA A 26 -10.16 -12.51 -11.14
N ASP A 27 -9.44 -13.50 -10.60
CA ASP A 27 -9.61 -13.91 -9.20
C ASP A 27 -9.20 -12.79 -8.23
N CYS A 28 -8.15 -12.04 -8.54
CA CYS A 28 -7.73 -10.87 -7.76
C CYS A 28 -8.76 -9.73 -7.82
N ASN A 29 -9.35 -9.48 -9.00
CA ASN A 29 -10.43 -8.50 -9.16
C ASN A 29 -11.67 -8.91 -8.36
N TRP A 30 -12.06 -10.18 -8.44
CA TRP A 30 -13.15 -10.76 -7.65
C TRP A 30 -12.88 -10.67 -6.16
N PHE A 31 -11.64 -10.89 -5.71
CA PHE A 31 -11.29 -10.77 -4.29
C PHE A 31 -11.50 -9.35 -3.76
N ILE A 32 -11.07 -8.32 -4.50
CA ILE A 32 -11.30 -6.90 -4.12
C ILE A 32 -12.80 -6.59 -4.11
N ASP A 33 -13.52 -7.02 -5.14
CA ASP A 33 -14.98 -6.88 -5.23
C ASP A 33 -15.68 -7.43 -3.99
N GLN A 34 -15.48 -8.72 -3.71
CA GLN A 34 -16.14 -9.38 -2.59
C GLN A 34 -15.73 -8.81 -1.23
N THR A 35 -14.47 -8.40 -1.08
CA THR A 35 -14.00 -7.72 0.14
C THR A 35 -14.78 -6.44 0.38
N LEU A 36 -14.95 -5.60 -0.65
CA LEU A 36 -15.71 -4.36 -0.53
C LEU A 36 -17.18 -4.64 -0.21
N LEU A 37 -17.85 -5.51 -0.97
CA LEU A 37 -19.28 -5.78 -0.79
C LEU A 37 -19.59 -6.39 0.58
N GLN A 38 -18.76 -7.31 1.07
CA GLN A 38 -18.97 -7.93 2.38
C GLN A 38 -18.71 -6.93 3.51
N LEU A 39 -17.69 -6.08 3.39
CA LEU A 39 -17.37 -5.07 4.40
C LEU A 39 -18.47 -4.01 4.52
N THR A 40 -19.07 -3.60 3.41
CA THR A 40 -20.02 -2.49 3.37
C THR A 40 -21.48 -2.94 3.40
N GLY A 41 -21.76 -4.21 3.10
CA GLY A 41 -23.10 -4.76 2.91
C GLY A 41 -23.81 -4.21 1.66
N THR A 42 -23.08 -3.68 0.67
CA THR A 42 -23.64 -3.10 -0.55
C THR A 42 -23.68 -4.10 -1.70
N GLN A 43 -24.36 -3.75 -2.79
CA GLN A 43 -24.58 -4.65 -3.93
C GLN A 43 -23.59 -4.46 -5.09
N ASN A 44 -22.81 -3.37 -5.10
CA ASN A 44 -21.76 -3.11 -6.08
C ASN A 44 -20.65 -2.22 -5.51
N GLN A 45 -19.49 -2.21 -6.18
CA GLN A 45 -18.30 -1.49 -5.72
C GLN A 45 -18.48 0.02 -5.66
N LYS A 46 -19.20 0.62 -6.63
CA LYS A 46 -19.51 2.06 -6.61
C LYS A 46 -20.21 2.47 -5.32
N GLN A 47 -21.22 1.71 -4.90
CA GLN A 47 -21.91 1.93 -3.62
C GLN A 47 -20.99 1.66 -2.43
N ALA A 48 -20.17 0.61 -2.49
CA ALA A 48 -19.23 0.26 -1.43
C ALA A 48 -18.24 1.41 -1.16
N TRP A 49 -17.57 1.90 -2.20
CA TRP A 49 -16.64 3.02 -2.11
C TRP A 49 -17.32 4.29 -1.62
N GLY A 50 -18.49 4.64 -2.17
CA GLY A 50 -19.27 5.78 -1.71
C GLY A 50 -19.57 5.73 -0.21
N LYS A 51 -19.93 4.55 0.31
CA LYS A 51 -20.17 4.32 1.74
C LYS A 51 -18.88 4.41 2.56
N LEU A 52 -17.77 3.85 2.09
CA LEU A 52 -16.47 3.93 2.77
C LEU A 52 -15.97 5.36 2.89
N PHE A 53 -16.01 6.14 1.80
CA PHE A 53 -15.62 7.55 1.83
C PHE A 53 -16.51 8.38 2.76
N SER A 54 -17.83 8.21 2.66
CA SER A 54 -18.77 8.94 3.52
C SER A 54 -18.56 8.61 5.00
N TYR A 55 -18.37 7.33 5.32
CA TYR A 55 -18.07 6.88 6.67
C TYR A 55 -16.74 7.44 7.17
N HIS A 56 -15.68 7.38 6.34
CA HIS A 56 -14.38 7.95 6.69
C HIS A 56 -14.49 9.46 6.98
N ASN A 57 -15.17 10.21 6.13
CA ASN A 57 -15.35 11.64 6.29
C ASN A 57 -16.12 11.97 7.58
N GLU A 58 -17.21 11.26 7.87
CA GLU A 58 -17.96 11.41 9.12
C GLU A 58 -17.10 11.13 10.35
N LYS A 59 -16.30 10.05 10.33
CA LYS A 59 -15.41 9.71 11.46
C LYS A 59 -14.27 10.69 11.68
N ASN A 60 -13.93 11.48 10.67
CA ASN A 60 -12.94 12.55 10.77
C ASN A 60 -13.57 13.94 10.92
N GLY A 61 -14.84 14.02 11.34
CA GLY A 61 -15.54 15.29 11.62
C GLY A 61 -15.87 16.13 10.38
N LYS A 62 -15.71 15.58 9.18
CA LYS A 62 -16.15 16.18 7.92
C LYS A 62 -17.64 15.85 7.68
N ALA A 63 -18.25 16.53 6.70
CA ALA A 63 -19.60 16.19 6.27
C ALA A 63 -19.66 14.73 5.77
N SER A 64 -20.74 14.01 6.09
CA SER A 64 -20.96 12.62 5.61
C SER A 64 -21.29 12.61 4.12
N LYS A 65 -20.26 12.85 3.30
CA LYS A 65 -20.29 12.88 1.84
C LYS A 65 -19.22 11.94 1.31
N GLY A 66 -19.47 11.35 0.14
CA GLY A 66 -18.49 10.52 -0.56
C GLY A 66 -17.31 11.35 -1.09
N TYR A 67 -16.43 10.65 -1.82
CA TYR A 67 -15.27 11.26 -2.48
C TYR A 67 -15.64 12.49 -3.32
N VAL A 68 -14.83 13.54 -3.18
CA VAL A 68 -14.88 14.76 -3.97
C VAL A 68 -13.72 14.76 -4.95
N LYS A 69 -14.00 15.12 -6.21
CA LYS A 69 -12.98 15.15 -7.26
C LYS A 69 -11.79 16.03 -6.85
N GLY A 70 -10.59 15.45 -6.89
CA GLY A 70 -9.34 16.11 -6.54
C GLY A 70 -8.81 15.74 -5.16
N GLU A 71 -9.59 15.05 -4.32
CA GLU A 71 -9.09 14.49 -3.06
C GLU A 71 -8.02 13.41 -3.34
N LYS A 72 -6.98 13.39 -2.53
CA LYS A 72 -5.81 12.52 -2.74
C LYS A 72 -5.98 11.18 -2.02
N ILE A 73 -5.69 10.08 -2.72
CA ILE A 73 -5.65 8.73 -2.16
C ILE A 73 -4.21 8.20 -2.20
N THR A 74 -3.67 7.82 -1.05
CA THR A 74 -2.35 7.18 -0.97
C THR A 74 -2.47 5.74 -0.49
N ILE A 75 -1.87 4.81 -1.21
CA ILE A 75 -1.90 3.37 -0.95
C ILE A 75 -0.51 2.96 -0.47
N LYS A 76 -0.38 2.53 0.80
CA LYS A 76 0.85 1.91 1.29
C LYS A 76 0.92 0.47 0.81
N ILE A 77 1.67 0.23 -0.25
CA ILE A 77 2.03 -1.12 -0.70
C ILE A 77 3.21 -1.64 0.12
N ASN A 78 3.24 -2.94 0.41
CA ASN A 78 4.31 -3.55 1.20
C ASN A 78 5.40 -4.12 0.29
N GLN A 79 6.54 -3.43 0.19
CA GLN A 79 7.72 -3.84 -0.55
C GLN A 79 8.90 -4.13 0.39
N ASN A 80 8.63 -4.59 1.61
CA ASN A 80 9.61 -4.63 2.70
C ASN A 80 10.90 -5.42 2.42
N ASN A 81 10.91 -6.31 1.42
CA ASN A 81 12.07 -7.13 1.09
C ASN A 81 12.78 -6.68 -0.20
N THR A 82 12.54 -5.45 -0.69
CA THR A 82 13.18 -4.95 -1.90
C THR A 82 14.41 -4.11 -1.58
N TYR A 83 15.48 -4.33 -2.36
CA TYR A 83 16.78 -3.64 -2.22
C TYR A 83 17.13 -2.78 -3.44
N SER A 84 16.36 -2.91 -4.52
CA SER A 84 16.46 -2.13 -5.76
C SER A 84 15.14 -2.26 -6.55
N HIS A 85 15.02 -1.62 -7.71
CA HIS A 85 13.89 -1.84 -8.62
C HIS A 85 13.89 -3.24 -9.25
N SER A 86 15.03 -3.95 -9.27
CA SER A 86 15.09 -5.30 -9.83
C SER A 86 14.21 -6.26 -9.04
N ASP A 87 13.52 -7.12 -9.79
CA ASP A 87 12.68 -8.17 -9.24
C ASP A 87 13.50 -9.21 -8.44
N SER A 88 12.86 -9.83 -7.46
CA SER A 88 13.46 -10.87 -6.61
C SER A 88 12.40 -11.89 -6.17
N GLU A 89 12.85 -13.05 -5.68
CA GLU A 89 11.96 -14.12 -5.22
C GLU A 89 11.19 -13.77 -3.93
N GLU A 90 11.55 -12.66 -3.28
CA GLU A 90 10.98 -12.25 -2.02
C GLU A 90 9.48 -11.93 -2.10
N LEU A 91 8.75 -12.28 -1.03
CA LEU A 91 7.31 -12.05 -0.93
C LEU A 91 6.99 -10.59 -0.57
N ASN A 92 6.55 -9.83 -1.56
CA ASN A 92 6.08 -8.45 -1.44
C ASN A 92 4.59 -8.34 -1.82
N ALA A 93 4.06 -7.12 -1.93
CA ALA A 93 2.68 -6.90 -2.37
C ALA A 93 2.45 -7.53 -3.75
N SER A 94 1.38 -8.33 -3.88
CA SER A 94 1.01 -8.95 -5.16
C SER A 94 0.71 -7.88 -6.21
N PRO A 95 1.42 -7.86 -7.35
CA PRO A 95 1.15 -6.95 -8.46
C PRO A 95 -0.31 -7.00 -8.93
N HIS A 96 -0.91 -8.19 -8.93
CA HIS A 96 -2.30 -8.42 -9.35
C HIS A 96 -3.31 -7.82 -8.37
N ILE A 97 -3.05 -7.91 -7.07
CA ILE A 97 -3.91 -7.30 -6.04
C ILE A 97 -3.78 -5.78 -6.06
N VAL A 98 -2.57 -5.25 -6.25
CA VAL A 98 -2.36 -3.79 -6.42
C VAL A 98 -3.12 -3.30 -7.64
N LEU A 99 -2.98 -3.97 -8.80
CA LEU A 99 -3.71 -3.62 -10.02
C LEU A 99 -5.23 -3.72 -9.84
N ALA A 100 -5.72 -4.74 -9.14
CA ALA A 100 -7.15 -4.92 -8.86
C ALA A 100 -7.71 -3.78 -7.99
N LEU A 101 -6.96 -3.36 -6.97
CA LEU A 101 -7.36 -2.22 -6.13
C LEU A 101 -7.38 -0.92 -6.94
N LEU A 102 -6.34 -0.65 -7.74
CA LEU A 102 -6.29 0.51 -8.62
C LEU A 102 -7.49 0.51 -9.58
N ALA A 103 -7.78 -0.62 -10.20
CA ALA A 103 -8.93 -0.75 -11.10
C ALA A 103 -10.26 -0.48 -10.39
N SER A 104 -10.43 -0.95 -9.16
CA SER A 104 -11.63 -0.69 -8.36
C SER A 104 -11.78 0.80 -8.02
N LEU A 105 -10.71 1.45 -7.56
CA LEU A 105 -10.72 2.89 -7.24
C LEU A 105 -11.01 3.76 -8.48
N ILE A 106 -10.38 3.44 -9.60
CA ILE A 106 -10.47 4.26 -10.82
C ILE A 106 -11.80 4.03 -11.53
N ASN A 107 -12.17 2.77 -11.78
CA ASN A 107 -13.32 2.46 -12.62
C ASN A 107 -14.65 2.48 -11.85
N GLU A 108 -14.65 2.08 -10.58
CA GLU A 108 -15.88 1.94 -9.78
C GLU A 108 -16.09 3.11 -8.82
N ALA A 109 -15.01 3.56 -8.17
CA ALA A 109 -15.07 4.70 -7.25
C ALA A 109 -14.99 6.06 -7.99
N GLY A 110 -14.55 6.07 -9.24
CA GLY A 110 -14.43 7.28 -10.07
C GLY A 110 -13.28 8.21 -9.66
N VAL A 111 -12.25 7.67 -9.00
CA VAL A 111 -11.08 8.43 -8.58
C VAL A 111 -10.16 8.63 -9.80
N SER A 112 -9.75 9.88 -10.03
CA SER A 112 -8.83 10.21 -11.12
C SER A 112 -7.44 9.64 -10.83
N GLN A 113 -6.78 9.07 -11.84
CA GLN A 113 -5.50 8.36 -11.69
C GLN A 113 -4.43 9.24 -11.03
N GLU A 114 -4.35 10.50 -11.44
CA GLU A 114 -3.40 11.50 -10.94
C GLU A 114 -3.59 11.85 -9.46
N CYS A 115 -4.76 11.53 -8.88
CA CYS A 115 -5.05 11.70 -7.47
C CYS A 115 -4.66 10.47 -6.63
N ILE A 116 -4.19 9.39 -7.27
CA ILE A 116 -3.78 8.15 -6.60
C ILE A 116 -2.25 8.10 -6.54
N THR A 117 -1.72 7.78 -5.36
CA THR A 117 -0.31 7.46 -5.17
C THR A 117 -0.16 6.04 -4.61
N ALA A 118 0.42 5.12 -5.37
CA ALA A 118 0.82 3.81 -4.87
C ALA A 118 2.28 3.91 -4.38
N ALA A 119 2.49 3.77 -3.07
CA ALA A 119 3.76 4.13 -2.44
C ALA A 119 4.35 3.10 -1.49
N ASP A 120 5.68 2.99 -1.50
CA ASP A 120 6.48 2.49 -0.37
C ASP A 120 7.71 3.40 -0.12
N PRO A 121 7.60 4.43 0.73
CA PRO A 121 8.64 5.44 0.93
C PRO A 121 9.98 4.92 1.47
N SER A 122 9.97 3.75 2.10
CA SER A 122 11.15 3.15 2.73
C SER A 122 11.82 2.06 1.88
N ARG A 123 11.21 1.71 0.75
CA ARG A 123 11.59 0.56 -0.10
C ARG A 123 11.50 0.93 -1.57
N HIS A 124 11.69 -0.07 -2.43
CA HIS A 124 11.71 0.07 -3.88
C HIS A 124 10.50 -0.63 -4.47
N ILE A 125 9.83 -0.02 -5.44
CA ILE A 125 8.78 -0.70 -6.20
C ILE A 125 9.47 -1.54 -7.28
N THR A 126 9.25 -2.86 -7.31
CA THR A 126 9.94 -3.70 -8.30
C THR A 126 9.41 -3.50 -9.72
N ASP A 127 10.21 -3.88 -10.72
CA ASP A 127 9.91 -3.73 -12.14
C ASP A 127 8.65 -4.47 -12.55
N PHE A 128 8.43 -5.70 -12.09
CA PHE A 128 7.21 -6.42 -12.43
C PHE A 128 5.96 -5.71 -11.90
N LEU A 129 5.98 -5.24 -10.64
CA LEU A 129 4.83 -4.53 -10.07
C LEU A 129 4.56 -3.24 -10.84
N TYR A 130 5.60 -2.43 -11.03
CA TYR A 130 5.51 -1.15 -11.73
C TYR A 130 4.99 -1.34 -13.15
N ASN A 131 5.63 -2.19 -13.95
CA ASN A 131 5.27 -2.43 -15.36
C ASN A 131 3.84 -2.96 -15.50
N LYS A 132 3.42 -3.85 -14.61
CA LYS A 132 2.05 -4.38 -14.61
C LYS A 132 1.01 -3.29 -14.35
N CYS A 133 1.27 -2.40 -13.39
CA CYS A 133 0.32 -1.37 -13.00
C CYS A 133 0.33 -0.19 -13.98
N ILE A 134 1.51 0.33 -14.33
CA ILE A 134 1.64 1.49 -15.24
C ILE A 134 1.14 1.16 -16.64
N GLY A 135 1.28 -0.08 -17.10
CA GLY A 135 0.75 -0.53 -18.39
C GLY A 135 -0.78 -0.42 -18.49
N ARG A 136 -1.50 -0.38 -17.37
CA ARG A 136 -2.96 -0.19 -17.32
C ARG A 136 -3.36 1.22 -16.88
N PHE A 137 -2.66 1.78 -15.91
CA PHE A 137 -2.96 3.07 -15.30
C PHE A 137 -1.71 3.96 -15.29
N PRO A 138 -1.39 4.57 -16.45
CA PRO A 138 -0.14 5.31 -16.65
C PRO A 138 -0.07 6.64 -15.88
N ASN A 139 -1.21 7.18 -15.45
CA ASN A 139 -1.27 8.47 -14.77
C ASN A 139 -1.32 8.33 -13.23
N VAL A 140 -1.22 7.10 -12.70
CA VAL A 140 -1.08 6.87 -11.26
C VAL A 140 0.34 7.21 -10.84
N ASN A 141 0.49 7.85 -9.68
CA ASN A 141 1.81 8.14 -9.12
C ASN A 141 2.39 6.89 -8.44
N TYR A 142 3.44 6.30 -9.00
CA TYR A 142 4.18 5.21 -8.36
C TYR A 142 5.38 5.82 -7.63
N MET A 143 5.39 5.75 -6.29
CA MET A 143 6.38 6.45 -5.47
C MET A 143 7.14 5.50 -4.56
N ASP A 144 8.45 5.65 -4.49
CA ASP A 144 9.28 4.83 -3.62
C ASP A 144 10.46 5.60 -3.02
N HIS A 145 11.37 4.90 -2.35
CA HIS A 145 12.47 5.51 -1.61
C HIS A 145 13.44 6.30 -2.50
N THR A 146 13.80 5.74 -3.66
CA THR A 146 14.86 6.28 -4.51
C THR A 146 14.32 7.08 -5.68
N GLY A 147 13.11 6.77 -6.15
CA GLY A 147 12.62 7.14 -7.48
C GLY A 147 13.51 6.58 -8.59
N GLY A 148 13.26 7.02 -9.83
CA GLY A 148 13.98 6.56 -11.02
C GLY A 148 13.19 5.53 -11.83
N ASP A 149 13.60 5.28 -13.06
CA ASP A 149 12.92 4.35 -13.99
C ASP A 149 11.41 4.63 -14.13
N GLY A 150 11.04 5.92 -14.04
CA GLY A 150 9.67 6.44 -14.08
C GLY A 150 8.93 6.48 -12.74
N ARG A 151 9.49 5.94 -11.66
CA ARG A 151 8.97 6.07 -10.30
C ARG A 151 9.36 7.42 -9.69
N LEU A 152 8.47 7.97 -8.88
CA LEU A 152 8.69 9.19 -8.12
C LEU A 152 9.47 8.89 -6.84
N LYS A 153 10.40 9.78 -6.49
CA LYS A 153 11.10 9.72 -5.21
C LYS A 153 10.23 10.29 -4.10
N SER A 154 10.17 9.59 -2.96
CA SER A 154 9.45 10.07 -1.78
C SER A 154 10.20 11.20 -1.08
N ASN A 155 9.46 12.22 -0.68
CA ASN A 155 9.91 13.29 0.20
C ASN A 155 9.23 13.15 1.56
N PHE A 156 9.77 13.80 2.59
CA PHE A 156 9.27 13.69 3.95
C PHE A 156 8.93 15.07 4.51
N VAL A 157 7.82 15.15 5.25
CA VAL A 157 7.54 16.24 6.18
C VAL A 157 8.28 15.92 7.46
N ASP A 158 9.32 16.68 7.76
CA ASP A 158 10.08 16.52 8.99
C ASP A 158 9.19 16.76 10.22
N ASP A 159 9.47 16.02 11.29
CA ASP A 159 8.79 16.14 12.59
C ASP A 159 7.25 16.02 12.56
N ALA A 160 6.70 15.33 11.56
CA ALA A 160 5.27 15.03 11.44
C ALA A 160 4.78 13.89 12.37
N LEU A 161 5.69 13.01 12.83
CA LEU A 161 5.37 11.91 13.74
C LEU A 161 5.83 12.21 15.16
N HIS A 162 4.89 12.27 16.11
CA HIS A 162 5.18 12.54 17.52
C HIS A 162 5.01 11.26 18.35
N PHE A 163 6.10 10.83 19.01
CA PHE A 163 6.07 9.68 19.89
C PHE A 163 5.53 10.09 21.27
N SER A 164 4.76 9.20 21.89
CA SER A 164 4.20 9.43 23.24
C SER A 164 5.26 9.49 24.34
N GLN A 165 6.48 9.02 24.05
CA GLN A 165 7.64 9.05 24.92
C GLN A 165 8.89 9.42 24.12
N ASP A 166 9.84 10.09 24.78
CA ASP A 166 11.17 10.28 24.22
C ASP A 166 11.91 8.94 24.23
N ASN A 167 11.98 8.34 23.05
CA ASN A 167 12.65 7.09 22.79
C ASN A 167 14.01 7.29 22.09
N GLY A 168 14.61 8.48 22.22
CA GLY A 168 15.84 8.83 21.53
C GLY A 168 15.61 9.27 20.08
N LYS A 169 16.59 9.00 19.22
CA LYS A 169 16.63 9.48 17.83
C LYS A 169 15.85 8.54 16.90
N LEU A 170 14.54 8.44 17.13
CA LEU A 170 13.63 7.78 16.19
C LEU A 170 13.36 8.67 14.97
N ALA A 171 13.07 8.05 13.83
CA ALA A 171 12.62 8.76 12.64
C ALA A 171 11.28 9.44 12.93
N ARG A 172 11.21 10.76 12.69
CA ARG A 172 10.00 11.57 12.91
C ARG A 172 9.37 12.10 11.62
N GLY A 173 10.04 11.93 10.49
CA GLY A 173 9.50 12.35 9.21
C GLY A 173 8.42 11.39 8.73
N ILE A 174 7.36 11.92 8.12
CA ILE A 174 6.34 11.13 7.41
C ILE A 174 6.39 11.52 5.94
N SER A 175 6.31 10.55 5.05
CA SER A 175 6.27 10.80 3.62
C SER A 175 5.16 11.80 3.25
N THR A 176 5.48 12.79 2.42
CA THR A 176 4.54 13.85 2.02
C THR A 176 3.27 13.29 1.38
N ALA A 177 3.40 12.22 0.59
CA ALA A 177 2.26 11.52 0.00
C ALA A 177 1.27 11.00 1.04
N PHE A 178 1.74 10.61 2.24
CA PHE A 178 0.88 10.15 3.33
C PHE A 178 0.38 11.29 4.21
N ALA A 179 1.22 12.30 4.46
CA ALA A 179 0.86 13.46 5.27
C ALA A 179 -0.22 14.33 4.60
N GLU A 180 -0.20 14.41 3.27
CA GLU A 180 -1.14 15.23 2.48
C GLU A 180 -2.34 14.46 1.91
N ALA A 181 -2.46 13.16 2.18
CA ALA A 181 -3.56 12.36 1.64
C ALA A 181 -4.88 12.68 2.36
N ASP A 182 -5.97 12.76 1.59
CA ASP A 182 -7.32 12.78 2.15
C ASP A 182 -7.75 11.39 2.62
N TYR A 183 -7.27 10.35 1.94
CA TYR A 183 -7.54 8.95 2.26
C TYR A 183 -6.26 8.11 2.17
N VAL A 184 -6.03 7.28 3.19
CA VAL A 184 -4.93 6.30 3.17
C VAL A 184 -5.47 4.88 3.17
N ILE A 185 -4.98 4.07 2.25
CA ILE A 185 -5.25 2.62 2.21
C ILE A 185 -3.96 1.89 2.59
N ASN A 186 -4.02 1.14 3.69
CA ASN A 186 -2.89 0.33 4.14
C ASN A 186 -3.02 -1.10 3.61
N MET A 187 -2.30 -1.42 2.53
CA MET A 187 -2.28 -2.75 1.94
C MET A 187 -1.19 -3.60 2.59
N ALA A 188 -1.49 -4.09 3.80
CA ALA A 188 -0.56 -4.91 4.56
C ALA A 188 -0.50 -6.35 4.02
N LEU A 189 0.68 -6.97 4.16
CA LEU A 189 0.92 -8.37 3.85
C LEU A 189 1.13 -9.15 5.15
N LEU A 190 0.33 -10.18 5.39
CA LEU A 190 0.56 -11.11 6.49
C LEU A 190 1.70 -12.06 6.10
N LYS A 191 2.88 -11.86 6.68
CA LYS A 191 4.03 -12.75 6.54
C LYS A 191 4.80 -12.91 7.85
N GLY A 192 5.47 -14.05 8.03
CA GLY A 192 6.47 -14.22 9.09
C GLY A 192 7.62 -13.22 8.92
N HIS A 193 8.15 -12.73 10.04
CA HIS A 193 9.28 -11.79 10.07
C HIS A 193 10.28 -12.24 11.12
N GLU A 194 11.55 -12.39 10.75
CA GLU A 194 12.63 -12.71 11.68
C GLU A 194 12.71 -11.64 12.78
N GLY A 195 12.66 -12.06 14.05
CA GLY A 195 12.84 -11.17 15.21
C GLY A 195 11.62 -10.35 15.66
N GLN A 196 10.60 -10.11 14.83
CA GLN A 196 9.40 -9.35 15.25
C GLN A 196 8.09 -10.17 15.14
N GLY A 197 8.15 -11.45 14.80
CA GLY A 197 6.99 -12.34 14.71
C GLY A 197 6.29 -12.26 13.35
N VAL A 198 5.33 -11.35 13.19
CA VAL A 198 4.48 -11.25 11.99
C VAL A 198 4.40 -9.83 11.44
N THR A 199 4.37 -9.64 10.12
CA THR A 199 4.03 -8.35 9.49
C THR A 199 2.51 -8.19 9.47
N LEU A 200 2.02 -7.06 10.01
CA LEU A 200 0.60 -6.69 10.09
C LEU A 200 0.45 -5.19 9.78
N CYS A 201 -0.78 -4.68 9.75
CA CYS A 201 -1.10 -3.29 9.37
C CYS A 201 -0.24 -2.24 10.09
N GLY A 202 -0.03 -2.37 11.40
CA GLY A 202 0.80 -1.43 12.16
C GLY A 202 2.28 -1.43 11.75
N LYS A 203 2.83 -2.58 11.34
CA LYS A 203 4.22 -2.64 10.86
C LYS A 203 4.39 -2.09 9.46
N ASN A 204 3.41 -2.29 8.57
CA ASN A 204 3.47 -1.73 7.23
C ASN A 204 3.50 -0.18 7.27
N TRP A 205 2.85 0.40 8.28
CA TRP A 205 2.87 1.85 8.54
C TRP A 205 4.26 2.40 8.85
N TYR A 206 5.15 1.61 9.45
CA TYR A 206 6.51 2.10 9.73
C TYR A 206 7.29 2.46 8.44
N GLY A 207 6.97 1.78 7.33
CA GLY A 207 7.57 2.06 6.03
C GLY A 207 7.13 3.38 5.38
N THR A 208 6.22 4.14 5.99
CA THR A 208 5.87 5.50 5.52
C THR A 208 6.74 6.60 6.12
N THR A 209 7.57 6.24 7.11
CA THR A 209 8.39 7.19 7.87
C THR A 209 9.76 7.40 7.22
N SER A 210 10.49 8.43 7.65
CA SER A 210 11.84 8.76 7.18
C SER A 210 12.92 7.80 7.70
N ILE A 211 12.57 6.53 7.93
CA ILE A 211 13.48 5.49 8.37
C ILE A 211 14.54 5.22 7.30
N HIS A 212 15.75 4.93 7.75
CA HIS A 212 16.82 4.56 6.86
C HIS A 212 16.51 3.19 6.22
N PRO A 213 16.70 3.00 4.90
CA PRO A 213 16.43 1.73 4.22
C PRO A 213 17.22 0.56 4.80
N ASP A 214 18.51 0.79 5.08
CA ASP A 214 19.31 -0.11 5.92
C ASP A 214 18.82 -0.04 7.37
N TRP A 215 18.06 -1.07 7.76
CA TRP A 215 17.44 -1.16 9.07
C TRP A 215 18.45 -1.14 10.23
N ARG A 216 19.72 -1.53 9.99
CA ARG A 216 20.77 -1.52 11.02
C ARG A 216 21.17 -0.11 11.45
N LYS A 217 20.89 0.89 10.62
CA LYS A 217 21.15 2.30 10.91
C LYS A 217 20.01 2.99 11.66
N ASN A 218 18.87 2.33 11.82
CA ASN A 218 17.75 2.83 12.62
C ASN A 218 17.94 2.47 14.09
N GLN A 219 17.48 3.33 15.00
CA GLN A 219 17.44 3.00 16.43
C GLN A 219 16.34 1.98 16.72
N HIS A 220 16.65 0.98 17.53
CA HIS A 220 15.74 -0.10 17.91
C HIS A 220 15.53 -0.09 19.42
N ASN A 221 14.43 0.51 19.89
CA ASN A 221 14.07 0.50 21.31
C ASN A 221 12.82 -0.36 21.55
N LYS A 222 12.78 -1.05 22.71
CA LYS A 222 11.81 -2.12 23.02
C LYS A 222 10.35 -1.64 23.21
N VAL A 223 10.07 -0.34 23.17
CA VAL A 223 8.74 0.23 23.37
C VAL A 223 8.56 1.39 22.40
N SER A 224 7.72 1.23 21.37
CA SER A 224 7.29 2.34 20.51
C SER A 224 5.76 2.41 20.55
N VAL A 225 5.22 3.30 21.39
CA VAL A 225 3.79 3.65 21.36
C VAL A 225 3.67 4.98 20.63
N VAL A 226 3.20 4.91 19.38
CA VAL A 226 2.85 6.10 18.60
C VAL A 226 1.52 6.62 19.12
N ARG A 227 1.46 7.89 19.50
CA ARG A 227 0.19 8.57 19.78
C ARG A 227 -0.26 9.20 18.47
N CYS A 228 -1.38 8.74 17.91
CA CYS A 228 -2.07 9.55 16.92
C CYS A 228 -2.70 10.73 17.68
N ILE A 229 -2.27 11.94 17.37
CA ILE A 229 -2.93 13.19 17.76
C ILE A 229 -4.07 13.46 16.79
#